data_AF-A0A3D5UTC7-F1
#
_entry.id   AF-A0A3D5UTC7-F1
#
_cell.length_a   1.000
_cell.length_b   1.000
_cell.length_c   1.000
_cell.angle_alpha   90.00
_cell.angle_beta   90.00
_cell.angle_gamma   90.00
#
_symmetry.space_group_name_H-M   'P 1'
#
loop_
_entity.id
_entity.type
_entity.pdbx_description
1 polymer ?
#
loop_
_entity_poly.entity_id
_entity_poly.type
_entity_poly.pdbx_seq_one_letter_code
_entity_poly.pdbx_strand_id
1 'polypeptide(L)' 'LGVTGLADALIMCRSRYGSDASLALISKWMKALSRAAYLASVELAKEKGPFPLFVADAYLAGETVSSLDKV' A
#
# COMPACT_ATOMS: atom_id res chain seq x y z
N LEU A 1 -5.59 -1.39 6.74
CA LEU A 1 -5.09 -2.73 6.36
C LEU A 1 -3.70 -2.89 6.96
N GLY A 2 -3.43 -3.99 7.65
CA GLY A 2 -2.10 -4.31 8.20
C GLY A 2 -1.60 -5.64 7.63
N VAL A 3 -0.34 -5.97 7.92
CA VAL A 3 0.25 -7.27 7.57
C VAL A 3 0.70 -8.00 8.83
N THR A 4 0.61 -9.32 8.80
CA THR A 4 1.18 -10.23 9.79
C THR A 4 2.13 -11.20 9.09
N GLY A 5 3.02 -11.87 9.84
CA GLY A 5 3.97 -12.84 9.25
C GLY A 5 5.13 -12.22 8.47
N LEU A 6 5.43 -10.92 8.66
CA LEU A 6 6.52 -10.26 7.93
C LEU A 6 7.89 -10.88 8.23
N ALA A 7 8.17 -11.22 9.48
CA ALA A 7 9.41 -11.87 9.88
C ALA A 7 9.55 -13.25 9.22
N ASP A 8 8.48 -14.03 9.19
CA ASP A 8 8.46 -15.35 8.54
C ASP A 8 8.69 -15.24 7.03
N ALA A 9 8.08 -14.26 6.37
CA ALA A 9 8.32 -13.99 4.95
C ALA A 9 9.80 -13.65 4.67
N LEU A 10 10.44 -12.86 5.54
CA LEU A 10 11.86 -12.55 5.42
C LEU A 10 12.74 -13.80 5.64
N ILE A 11 12.39 -14.66 6.60
CA ILE A 11 13.05 -15.96 6.83
C ILE A 11 12.95 -16.83 5.57
N MET A 12 11.77 -16.93 4.95
CA MET A 12 11.55 -17.69 3.72
C MET A 12 12.37 -17.13 2.54
N CYS A 13 12.53 -15.81 2.48
CA CYS A 13 13.41 -15.14 1.51
C CYS A 13 14.90 -15.20 1.89
N ARG A 14 15.26 -15.87 3.00
CA ARG A 14 16.61 -15.93 3.56
C ARG A 14 17.23 -14.53 3.76
N SER A 15 16.41 -13.55 4.08
CA SER A 15 16.82 -12.16 4.27
C SER A 15 16.84 -11.83 5.77
N ARG A 16 17.99 -11.37 6.27
CA ARG A 16 18.14 -11.00 7.67
C ARG A 16 17.36 -9.73 7.95
N TYR A 17 16.54 -9.73 9.00
CA TYR A 17 15.83 -8.54 9.45
C TYR A 17 16.79 -7.37 9.70
N GLY A 18 16.42 -6.18 9.21
CA GLY A 18 17.23 -4.96 9.34
C GLY A 18 18.40 -4.86 8.35
N SER A 19 18.62 -5.86 7.49
CA SER A 19 19.56 -5.73 6.37
C SER A 19 18.97 -4.88 5.24
N ASP A 20 19.82 -4.25 4.44
CA ASP A 20 19.40 -3.48 3.25
C ASP A 20 18.52 -4.30 2.31
N ALA A 21 18.84 -5.59 2.13
CA ALA A 21 18.05 -6.51 1.33
C ALA A 21 16.63 -6.72 1.90
N SER A 22 16.49 -6.82 3.23
CA SER A 22 15.19 -6.95 3.88
C SER A 22 14.38 -5.67 3.75
N LEU A 23 15.01 -4.50 3.91
CA LEU A 23 14.35 -3.20 3.78
C LEU A 23 13.84 -2.98 2.35
N ALA A 24 14.64 -3.38 1.35
CA ALA A 24 14.23 -3.33 -0.05
C ALA A 24 13.02 -4.24 -0.35
N LEU A 25 13.00 -5.46 0.19
CA LEU A 25 11.87 -6.39 0.06
C LEU A 25 10.61 -5.82 0.72
N ILE A 26 10.72 -5.37 1.98
CA ILE A 26 9.61 -4.79 2.73
C ILE A 26 9.04 -3.59 1.96
N SER A 27 9.89 -2.66 1.53
CA SER A 27 9.47 -1.48 0.78
C SER A 27 8.69 -1.86 -0.48
N LYS A 28 9.22 -2.80 -1.27
CA LYS A 28 8.55 -3.33 -2.48
C LYS A 28 7.19 -3.94 -2.16
N TRP A 29 7.10 -4.79 -1.14
CA TRP A 29 5.84 -5.46 -0.77
C TRP A 29 4.79 -4.48 -0.25
N MET A 30 5.18 -3.56 0.65
CA MET A 30 4.26 -2.56 1.20
C MET A 30 3.75 -1.61 0.13
N LYS A 31 4.60 -1.23 -0.83
CA LYS A 31 4.20 -0.42 -1.98
C LYS A 31 3.16 -1.12 -2.84
N ALA A 32 3.39 -2.40 -3.16
CA ALA A 32 2.43 -3.20 -3.91
C ALA A 32 1.09 -3.36 -3.17
N LEU A 33 1.14 -3.62 -1.86
CA LEU A 33 -0.05 -3.78 -1.02
C LEU A 33 -0.85 -2.48 -0.93
N SER A 34 -0.18 -1.35 -0.69
CA SER A 34 -0.81 -0.02 -0.63
C SER A 34 -1.52 0.32 -1.93
N ARG A 35 -0.85 0.11 -3.07
CA ARG A 35 -1.43 0.33 -4.40
C ARG A 35 -2.64 -0.56 -4.65
N ALA A 36 -2.55 -1.85 -4.35
CA ALA A 36 -3.65 -2.78 -4.52
C ALA A 36 -4.86 -2.41 -3.65
N ALA A 37 -4.63 -2.00 -2.40
CA ALA A 37 -5.68 -1.56 -1.50
C ALA A 37 -6.37 -0.28 -2.00
N TYR A 38 -5.60 0.70 -2.49
CA TYR A 38 -6.15 1.93 -3.07
C TYR A 38 -7.03 1.62 -4.29
N LEU A 39 -6.54 0.81 -5.24
CA LEU A 39 -7.30 0.45 -6.44
C LEU A 39 -8.57 -0.34 -6.09
N ALA A 40 -8.49 -1.29 -5.15
CA ALA A 40 -9.67 -2.01 -4.67
C ALA A 40 -10.70 -1.05 -4.05
N SER A 41 -10.25 -0.05 -3.29
CA SER A 41 -11.15 0.99 -2.74
C SER A 41 -11.78 1.85 -3.84
N VAL A 42 -11.05 2.17 -4.92
CA VAL A 42 -11.58 2.92 -6.07
C VAL A 42 -12.66 2.13 -6.78
N GLU A 43 -12.46 0.83 -7.02
CA GLU A 43 -13.49 -0.02 -7.64
C GLU A 43 -14.73 -0.13 -6.75
N LEU A 44 -14.57 -0.27 -5.44
CA LEU A 44 -15.69 -0.23 -4.50
C LEU A 44 -16.44 1.11 -4.53
N ALA A 45 -15.72 2.22 -4.62
CA ALA A 45 -16.33 3.55 -4.71
C ALA A 45 -17.09 3.77 -6.04
N LYS A 46 -16.62 3.17 -7.14
CA LYS A 46 -17.35 3.19 -8.42
C LYS A 46 -18.66 2.40 -8.35
N GLU A 47 -18.66 1.28 -7.65
CA GLU A 47 -19.84 0.41 -7.50
C GLU A 47 -20.87 0.98 -6.50
N LYS A 48 -20.39 1.48 -5.35
CA LYS A 48 -21.25 1.80 -4.18
C LYS A 48 -21.30 3.28 -3.83
N GLY A 49 -20.56 4.11 -4.57
CA GLY A 49 -20.32 5.51 -4.22
C GLY A 49 -19.14 5.67 -3.26
N PRO A 50 -18.48 6.83 -3.26
CA PRO A 50 -17.39 7.13 -2.36
C PRO A 50 -17.89 7.33 -0.92
N PHE A 51 -16.97 7.36 0.05
CA PHE A 51 -17.32 7.69 1.43
C PHE A 51 -17.79 9.16 1.54
N PRO A 52 -18.64 9.53 2.52
CA PRO A 52 -19.32 10.84 2.55
C PRO A 52 -18.42 12.08 2.59
N LEU A 53 -17.19 11.95 3.09
CA LEU A 53 -16.22 13.05 3.21
C LEU A 53 -15.23 13.09 2.03
N PHE A 54 -15.46 12.32 0.98
CA PHE A 54 -14.59 12.30 -0.18
C PHE A 54 -14.75 13.60 -0.99
N VAL A 55 -13.70 14.43 -0.95
CA VAL A 55 -13.55 15.60 -1.83
C VAL A 55 -12.35 15.33 -2.72
N ALA A 56 -12.57 15.18 -4.02
CA ALA A 56 -11.57 14.67 -4.97
C ALA A 56 -10.24 15.43 -4.89
N ASP A 57 -10.26 16.75 -5.05
CA ASP A 57 -9.03 17.56 -5.07
C ASP A 57 -8.28 17.50 -3.75
N ALA A 58 -8.98 17.59 -2.61
CA ALA A 58 -8.38 17.52 -1.28
C ALA A 58 -7.81 16.13 -0.98
N TYR A 59 -8.49 15.06 -1.44
CA TYR A 59 -8.05 13.69 -1.20
C TYR A 59 -6.87 13.31 -2.09
N LEU A 60 -6.88 13.71 -3.37
CA LEU A 60 -5.78 13.49 -4.30
C LEU A 60 -4.54 14.31 -3.96
N ALA A 61 -4.71 15.47 -3.30
CA ALA A 61 -3.61 16.25 -2.74
C ALA A 61 -2.99 15.66 -1.46
N GLY A 62 -3.61 14.61 -0.89
CA GLY A 62 -3.10 13.95 0.32
C GLY A 62 -1.78 13.23 0.08
N GLU A 63 -0.88 13.29 1.07
CA GLU A 63 0.47 12.70 1.01
C GLU A 63 0.44 11.21 0.64
N THR A 64 -0.49 10.45 1.22
CA THR A 64 -0.66 9.02 0.95
C THR A 64 -0.98 8.73 -0.51
N VAL A 65 -1.81 9.54 -1.16
CA VAL A 65 -2.17 9.35 -2.57
C VAL A 65 -1.05 9.85 -3.48
N SER A 66 -0.40 10.94 -3.11
CA SER A 66 0.73 11.51 -3.86
C SER A 66 1.96 10.58 -3.94
N SER A 67 2.13 9.70 -2.95
CA SER A 67 3.23 8.72 -2.90
C SER A 67 2.94 7.41 -3.65
N LEU A 68 1.72 7.24 -4.17
CA LEU A 68 1.40 6.12 -5.06
C LEU A 68 2.06 6.34 -6.43
N ASP A 69 2.51 5.25 -7.04
CA ASP A 69 3.04 5.29 -8.41
C ASP A 69 1.97 5.85 -9.36
N LYS A 70 2.35 6.84 -10.16
CA LYS A 70 1.51 7.36 -11.24
C LYS A 70 1.29 6.23 -12.27
N VAL A 71 0.04 6.04 -12.67
CA VAL A 71 -0.36 5.09 -13.71
C VAL A 71 0.16 5.55 -15.07
#